data_AF-S8DYT6-F1
#
_entry.id   AF-S8DYT6-F1
#
_cell.length_a   1.000
_cell.length_b   1.000
_cell.length_c   1.000
_cell.angle_alpha   90.00
_cell.angle_beta   90.00
_cell.angle_gamma   90.00
#
_symmetry.space_group_name_H-M   'P 1'
#
loop_
_entity.id
_entity.type
_entity.pdbx_description
1 polymer ?
#
loop_
_entity_poly.entity_id
_entity_poly.type
_entity_poly.pdbx_seq_one_letter_code
_entity_poly.pdbx_strand_id
1 'polypeptide(L)'
;MSGKIEKTASMDAQLRLLAPGKVSEDDKLVEYDALLLDRFLDILQDLHGDEIRETVQDCYEICAEYQRKRDPRKLDELGEVLTGLDPGDSIVVAKSFSNMLNLANLAEEVQIASRRRIKLKKNDFSDEASATTESDLEETLKRLVGQLNKSPEEVFDALKNQTVDLVLTAHPTQSVRRSLLQKHARIRDCLTQLTAKDIIPDDKQELDEALQREIQAAFRTDEIRRNPPTPQDEMRGGMSYFHETIWKGVPKFLRRVDTALKNIGINERVPYNAPLIQFSSWMGGDRDG
;
A
#
# COMPACT_ATOMS: atom_id res chain seq x y z
N MET A 1 31.56 7.37 3.91
CA MET A 1 30.46 8.17 4.51
C MET A 1 30.06 9.36 3.63
N SER A 2 31.00 10.17 3.10
CA SER A 2 30.67 11.34 2.24
C SER A 2 29.89 10.98 0.96
N GLY A 3 30.34 9.99 0.18
CA GLY A 3 29.66 9.60 -1.06
C GLY A 3 28.31 8.88 -0.89
N LYS A 4 28.03 8.35 0.31
CA LYS A 4 26.74 7.71 0.63
C LYS A 4 25.65 8.77 0.83
N ILE A 5 25.99 9.86 1.54
CA ILE A 5 25.10 11.01 1.79
C ILE A 5 24.77 11.77 0.51
N GLU A 6 25.72 11.94 -0.42
CA GLU A 6 25.47 12.57 -1.73
C GLU A 6 24.52 11.74 -2.61
N LYS A 7 24.65 10.40 -2.60
CA LYS A 7 23.80 9.51 -3.42
C LYS A 7 22.37 9.39 -2.86
N THR A 8 22.18 9.32 -1.53
CA THR A 8 20.84 9.35 -0.90
C THR A 8 20.12 10.68 -1.17
N ALA A 9 20.86 11.79 -1.22
CA ALA A 9 20.32 13.09 -1.60
C ALA A 9 19.88 13.15 -3.09
N SER A 10 20.43 12.30 -3.97
CA SER A 10 20.06 12.24 -5.40
C SER A 10 18.63 11.72 -5.60
N MET A 11 18.26 10.62 -4.95
CA MET A 11 16.94 9.99 -5.16
C MET A 11 15.80 10.82 -4.60
N ASP A 12 15.97 11.32 -3.38
CA ASP A 12 15.04 12.23 -2.73
C ASP A 12 14.86 13.53 -3.56
N ALA A 13 15.95 14.06 -4.12
CA ALA A 13 15.89 15.20 -5.02
C ALA A 13 15.12 14.90 -6.32
N GLN A 14 15.34 13.74 -6.94
CA GLN A 14 14.62 13.35 -8.16
C GLN A 14 13.12 13.19 -7.92
N LEU A 15 12.72 12.53 -6.83
CA LEU A 15 11.31 12.40 -6.46
C LEU A 15 10.66 13.76 -6.19
N ARG A 16 11.35 14.68 -5.50
CA ARG A 16 10.85 16.05 -5.29
C ARG A 16 10.75 16.86 -6.58
N LEU A 17 11.55 16.58 -7.60
CA LEU A 17 11.40 17.22 -8.92
C LEU A 17 10.14 16.72 -9.64
N LEU A 18 9.70 15.49 -9.39
CA LEU A 18 8.47 14.93 -9.94
C LEU A 18 7.22 15.36 -9.15
N ALA A 19 7.35 15.46 -7.82
CA ALA A 19 6.31 15.88 -6.89
C ALA A 19 6.79 17.09 -6.06
N PRO A 20 6.73 18.33 -6.60
CA PRO A 20 7.37 19.50 -6.01
C PRO A 20 6.67 20.06 -4.76
N GLY A 21 5.42 19.67 -4.51
CA GLY A 21 4.62 20.15 -3.39
C GLY A 21 4.03 19.00 -2.60
N LYS A 22 3.99 19.17 -1.26
CA LYS A 22 3.23 18.30 -0.38
C LYS A 22 1.73 18.45 -0.67
N VAL A 23 1.00 17.34 -0.73
CA VAL A 23 -0.47 17.39 -0.94
C VAL A 23 -1.24 17.57 0.38
N SER A 24 -0.59 17.35 1.52
CA SER A 24 -1.09 17.64 2.86
C SER A 24 0.07 17.99 3.81
N GLU A 25 -0.20 18.65 4.95
CA GLU A 25 0.86 19.01 5.91
C GLU A 25 1.62 17.80 6.46
N ASP A 26 0.91 16.67 6.61
CA ASP A 26 1.42 15.39 7.08
C ASP A 26 1.83 14.45 5.95
N ASP A 27 1.95 14.96 4.72
CA ASP A 27 2.46 14.21 3.58
C ASP A 27 3.97 13.94 3.76
N LYS A 28 4.29 12.65 3.83
CA LYS A 28 5.64 12.11 3.95
C LYS A 28 5.94 11.07 2.87
N LEU A 29 5.12 10.99 1.81
CA LEU A 29 5.25 9.93 0.81
C LEU A 29 6.64 9.90 0.17
N VAL A 30 7.15 11.07 -0.24
CA VAL A 30 8.49 11.19 -0.83
C VAL A 30 9.58 10.79 0.19
N GLU A 31 9.39 11.12 1.47
CA GLU A 31 10.33 10.78 2.54
C GLU A 31 10.36 9.25 2.78
N TYR A 32 9.20 8.60 2.70
CA TYR A 32 9.05 7.15 2.84
C TYR A 32 9.67 6.41 1.66
N ASP A 33 9.34 6.85 0.44
CA ASP A 33 9.82 6.21 -0.78
C ASP A 33 11.34 6.34 -0.91
N ALA A 34 11.89 7.54 -0.66
CA ALA A 34 13.33 7.76 -0.66
C ALA A 34 14.06 6.88 0.39
N LEU A 35 13.50 6.72 1.59
CA LEU A 35 14.08 5.86 2.63
C LEU A 35 14.10 4.38 2.18
N LEU A 36 12.97 3.88 1.67
CA LEU A 36 12.88 2.48 1.24
C LEU A 36 13.81 2.19 0.07
N LEU A 37 13.88 3.11 -0.90
CA LEU A 37 14.76 2.98 -2.05
C LEU A 37 16.24 3.03 -1.67
N ASP A 38 16.65 3.94 -0.76
CA ASP A 38 18.02 4.01 -0.27
C ASP A 38 18.44 2.70 0.41
N ARG A 39 17.59 2.16 1.29
CA ARG A 39 17.84 0.85 1.93
C ARG A 39 17.88 -0.28 0.92
N PHE A 40 17.01 -0.25 -0.09
CA PHE A 40 17.01 -1.26 -1.14
C PHE A 40 18.30 -1.23 -1.98
N LEU A 41 18.78 -0.05 -2.38
CA LEU A 41 20.02 0.08 -3.14
C LEU A 41 21.26 -0.34 -2.34
N ASP A 42 21.28 -0.07 -1.04
CA ASP A 42 22.34 -0.57 -0.15
C ASP A 42 22.34 -2.11 -0.11
N ILE A 43 21.17 -2.73 0.03
CA ILE A 43 21.04 -4.20 -0.01
C ILE A 43 21.45 -4.76 -1.38
N LEU A 44 21.11 -4.06 -2.46
CA LEU A 44 21.48 -4.46 -3.82
C LEU A 44 23.00 -4.44 -4.00
N GLN A 45 23.66 -3.39 -3.49
CA GLN A 45 25.13 -3.27 -3.49
C GLN A 45 25.78 -4.41 -2.71
N ASP A 46 25.29 -4.70 -1.51
CA ASP A 46 25.86 -5.75 -0.65
C ASP A 46 25.72 -7.15 -1.26
N LEU A 47 24.68 -7.38 -2.07
CA LEU A 47 24.41 -8.68 -2.69
C LEU A 47 25.04 -8.86 -4.08
N HIS A 48 25.07 -7.81 -4.89
CA HIS A 48 25.40 -7.88 -6.32
C HIS A 48 26.56 -6.94 -6.74
N GLY A 49 27.11 -6.15 -5.82
CA GLY A 49 28.23 -5.26 -6.08
C GLY A 49 27.82 -3.87 -6.58
N ASP A 50 28.83 -3.00 -6.72
CA ASP A 50 28.65 -1.59 -7.09
C ASP A 50 28.11 -1.42 -8.52
N GLU A 51 28.58 -2.23 -9.47
CA GLU A 51 28.21 -2.10 -10.89
C GLU A 51 26.69 -2.27 -11.12
N ILE A 52 26.07 -3.27 -10.48
CA ILE A 52 24.62 -3.50 -10.58
C ILE A 52 23.84 -2.41 -9.84
N ARG A 53 24.32 -1.97 -8.67
CA ARG A 53 23.71 -0.86 -7.94
C ARG A 53 23.67 0.39 -8.81
N GLU A 54 24.81 0.74 -9.44
CA GLU A 54 24.93 1.92 -10.29
C GLU A 54 24.07 1.79 -11.55
N THR A 55 24.05 0.63 -12.20
CA THR A 55 23.18 0.36 -13.35
C THR A 55 21.70 0.58 -13.02
N VAL A 56 21.21 0.02 -11.90
CA VAL A 56 19.81 0.20 -11.48
C VAL A 56 19.51 1.65 -11.15
N GLN A 57 20.45 2.33 -10.49
CA GLN A 57 20.33 3.75 -10.20
C GLN A 57 20.24 4.57 -11.49
N ASP A 58 21.17 4.40 -12.43
CA ASP A 58 21.20 5.12 -13.71
C ASP A 58 19.91 4.92 -14.51
N CYS A 59 19.42 3.68 -14.61
CA CYS A 59 18.14 3.39 -15.23
C CYS A 59 16.98 4.16 -14.56
N TYR A 60 16.99 4.25 -13.23
CA TYR A 60 15.99 5.00 -12.47
C TYR A 60 16.08 6.51 -12.75
N GLU A 61 17.30 7.07 -12.79
CA GLU A 61 17.53 8.49 -13.07
C GLU A 61 17.05 8.86 -14.49
N ILE A 62 17.37 8.02 -15.49
CA ILE A 62 16.91 8.19 -16.89
C ILE A 62 15.38 8.16 -16.96
N CYS A 63 14.74 7.22 -16.27
CA CYS A 63 13.27 7.13 -16.21
C CYS A 63 12.64 8.37 -15.56
N ALA A 64 13.21 8.86 -14.46
CA ALA A 64 12.76 10.07 -13.79
C ALA A 64 12.92 11.31 -14.68
N GLU A 65 14.04 11.42 -15.40
CA GLU A 65 14.25 12.48 -16.39
C GLU A 65 13.24 12.42 -17.54
N TYR A 66 12.97 11.22 -18.07
CA TYR A 66 11.97 11.00 -19.09
C TYR A 66 10.58 11.44 -18.62
N GLN A 67 10.17 11.07 -17.41
CA GLN A 67 8.86 11.46 -16.87
C GLN A 67 8.70 12.98 -16.77
N ARG A 68 9.79 13.70 -16.46
CA ARG A 68 9.82 15.17 -16.36
C ARG A 68 9.82 15.87 -17.72
N LYS A 69 10.68 15.44 -18.64
CA LYS A 69 10.93 16.14 -19.92
C LYS A 69 10.11 15.58 -21.09
N ARG A 70 9.61 14.35 -20.97
CA ARG A 70 8.93 13.57 -22.03
C ARG A 70 9.73 13.48 -23.33
N ASP A 71 11.06 13.49 -23.23
CA ASP A 71 11.98 13.42 -24.36
C ASP A 71 12.19 11.97 -24.78
N PRO A 72 11.77 11.54 -25.99
CA PRO A 72 11.92 10.16 -26.45
C PRO A 72 13.36 9.66 -26.44
N ARG A 73 14.35 10.55 -26.61
CA ARG A 73 15.78 10.19 -26.60
C ARG A 73 16.23 9.55 -25.29
N LYS A 74 15.54 9.85 -24.18
CA LYS A 74 15.81 9.21 -22.89
C LYS A 74 15.37 7.74 -22.86
N LEU A 75 14.35 7.36 -23.63
CA LEU A 75 13.97 5.96 -23.79
C LEU A 75 14.97 5.22 -24.67
N ASP A 76 15.54 5.88 -25.67
CA ASP A 76 16.62 5.31 -26.50
C ASP A 76 17.86 5.04 -25.63
N GLU A 77 18.28 6.01 -24.81
CA GLU A 77 19.38 5.87 -23.83
C GLU A 77 19.13 4.71 -22.85
N LEU A 78 17.91 4.61 -22.30
CA LEU A 78 17.52 3.48 -21.45
C LEU A 78 17.58 2.14 -22.21
N GLY A 79 17.13 2.12 -23.46
CA GLY A 79 17.17 0.94 -24.31
C GLY A 79 18.59 0.45 -24.59
N GLU A 80 19.53 1.38 -24.82
CA GLU A 80 20.95 1.05 -24.99
C GLU A 80 21.53 0.39 -23.72
N VAL A 81 21.23 0.94 -22.55
CA VAL A 81 21.65 0.34 -21.27
C VAL A 81 21.07 -1.06 -21.11
N LEU A 82 19.75 -1.22 -21.28
CA LEU A 82 19.07 -2.50 -21.07
C LEU A 82 19.47 -3.59 -22.07
N THR A 83 19.76 -3.22 -23.32
CA THR A 83 20.20 -4.18 -24.36
C THR A 83 21.67 -4.57 -24.25
N GLY A 84 22.47 -3.77 -23.54
CA GLY A 84 23.87 -4.06 -23.24
C GLY A 84 24.08 -5.07 -22.10
N LEU A 85 23.06 -5.35 -21.29
CA LEU A 85 23.14 -6.27 -20.17
C LEU A 85 23.18 -7.73 -20.62
N ASP A 86 23.96 -8.56 -19.92
CA ASP A 86 23.86 -10.00 -20.11
C ASP A 86 22.55 -10.54 -19.50
N PRO A 87 22.15 -11.79 -19.83
CA PRO A 87 20.89 -12.35 -19.35
C PRO A 87 20.76 -12.42 -17.81
N GLY A 88 21.86 -12.63 -17.08
CA GLY A 88 21.87 -12.67 -15.63
C GLY A 88 21.58 -11.30 -15.03
N ASP A 89 22.30 -10.29 -15.50
CA ASP A 89 22.14 -8.89 -15.06
C ASP A 89 20.76 -8.34 -15.43
N SER A 90 20.25 -8.69 -16.62
CA SER A 90 18.90 -8.34 -17.06
C SER A 90 17.82 -8.81 -16.07
N ILE A 91 17.95 -10.03 -15.54
CA ILE A 91 17.02 -10.58 -14.54
C ILE A 91 17.11 -9.79 -13.24
N VAL A 92 18.33 -9.48 -12.78
CA VAL A 92 18.55 -8.75 -11.52
C VAL A 92 17.99 -7.33 -11.63
N VAL A 93 18.28 -6.61 -12.72
CA VAL A 93 17.76 -5.26 -12.96
C VAL A 93 16.23 -5.26 -13.02
N ALA A 94 15.61 -6.15 -13.80
CA ALA A 94 14.15 -6.25 -13.87
C ALA A 94 13.51 -6.57 -12.51
N LYS A 95 14.10 -7.50 -11.75
CA LYS A 95 13.64 -7.87 -10.41
C LYS A 95 13.78 -6.71 -9.42
N SER A 96 14.83 -5.91 -9.55
CA SER A 96 15.05 -4.72 -8.74
C SER A 96 13.95 -3.68 -8.96
N PHE A 97 13.61 -3.35 -10.21
CA PHE A 97 12.51 -2.43 -10.50
C PHE A 97 11.15 -2.93 -10.02
N SER A 98 10.88 -4.24 -10.11
CA SER A 98 9.67 -4.85 -9.53
C SER A 98 9.60 -4.64 -8.01
N ASN A 99 10.72 -4.87 -7.31
CA ASN A 99 10.79 -4.69 -5.86
C ASN A 99 10.69 -3.22 -5.45
N MET A 100 11.36 -2.31 -6.17
CA MET A 100 11.26 -0.87 -5.95
C MET A 100 9.82 -0.39 -6.09
N LEU A 101 9.09 -0.85 -7.12
CA LEU A 101 7.66 -0.53 -7.28
C LEU A 101 6.82 -1.09 -6.14
N ASN A 102 7.08 -2.32 -5.69
CA ASN A 102 6.40 -2.89 -4.53
C ASN A 102 6.66 -2.06 -3.27
N LEU A 103 7.90 -1.61 -3.03
CA LEU A 103 8.23 -0.75 -1.89
C LEU A 103 7.52 0.62 -1.99
N ALA A 104 7.46 1.23 -3.16
CA ALA A 104 6.72 2.47 -3.39
C ALA A 104 5.22 2.30 -3.08
N ASN A 105 4.61 1.19 -3.51
CA ASN A 105 3.22 0.86 -3.17
C ASN A 105 3.02 0.71 -1.64
N LEU A 106 3.97 0.10 -0.93
CA LEU A 106 3.91 0.00 0.53
C LEU A 106 4.04 1.36 1.22
N ALA A 107 4.90 2.24 0.71
CA ALA A 107 5.00 3.61 1.19
C ALA A 107 3.68 4.37 1.00
N GLU A 108 3.04 4.22 -0.16
CA GLU A 108 1.72 4.79 -0.43
C GLU A 108 0.66 4.24 0.53
N GLU A 109 0.61 2.92 0.74
CA GLU A 109 -0.32 2.30 1.69
C GLU A 109 -0.16 2.87 3.11
N VAL A 110 1.08 3.04 3.58
CA VAL A 110 1.37 3.65 4.89
C VAL A 110 0.98 5.12 4.94
N GLN A 111 1.25 5.88 3.87
CA GLN A 111 0.84 7.27 3.76
C GLN A 111 -0.68 7.41 3.79
N ILE A 112 -1.42 6.59 3.05
CA ILE A 112 -2.89 6.60 3.03
C ILE A 112 -3.43 6.23 4.41
N ALA A 113 -2.89 5.18 5.04
CA ALA A 113 -3.33 4.72 6.35
C ALA A 113 -3.06 5.73 7.48
N SER A 114 -1.99 6.51 7.36
CA SER A 114 -1.54 7.47 8.39
C SER A 114 -2.02 8.91 8.13
N ARG A 115 -2.52 9.21 6.93
CA ARG A 115 -2.99 10.55 6.56
C ARG A 115 -4.14 10.97 7.46
N ARG A 116 -4.02 12.16 8.03
CA ARG A 116 -5.07 12.79 8.82
C ARG A 116 -6.22 13.21 7.92
N ARG A 117 -7.43 12.90 8.36
CA ARG A 117 -8.65 13.44 7.73
C ARG A 117 -8.75 14.93 8.04
N ILE A 118 -8.59 15.77 7.02
CA ILE A 118 -8.79 17.21 7.10
C ILE A 118 -10.24 17.48 6.68
N LYS A 119 -11.01 18.16 7.53
CA LYS A 119 -12.46 18.42 7.31
C LYS A 119 -12.76 19.54 6.30
N LEU A 120 -11.89 19.74 5.30
CA LEU A 120 -12.15 20.69 4.21
C LEU A 120 -13.04 20.01 3.17
N LYS A 121 -14.32 19.84 3.53
CA LYS A 121 -15.35 19.22 2.68
C LYS A 121 -16.20 20.30 2.02
N LYS A 122 -16.60 20.09 0.77
CA LYS A 122 -17.55 20.97 0.07
C LYS A 122 -18.99 20.78 0.56
N ASN A 123 -19.25 19.73 1.34
CA ASN A 123 -20.54 19.26 1.82
C ASN A 123 -21.52 18.95 0.68
N ASP A 124 -21.00 18.41 -0.42
CA ASP A 124 -21.80 17.93 -1.54
C ASP A 124 -21.43 16.48 -1.92
N PHE A 125 -22.12 15.92 -2.91
CA PHE A 125 -21.88 14.53 -3.33
C PHE A 125 -20.50 14.31 -3.99
N SER A 126 -19.80 15.37 -4.41
CA SER A 126 -18.46 15.24 -5.00
C SER A 126 -17.41 14.86 -3.95
N ASP A 127 -17.67 15.14 -2.67
CA ASP A 127 -16.79 14.76 -1.56
C ASP A 127 -16.68 13.23 -1.41
N GLU A 128 -17.71 12.47 -1.79
CA GLU A 128 -17.75 11.00 -1.66
C GLU A 128 -16.87 10.27 -2.69
N ALA A 129 -16.30 11.00 -3.66
CA ALA A 129 -15.47 10.41 -4.72
C ALA A 129 -14.00 10.17 -4.30
N SER A 130 -13.57 10.68 -3.15
CA SER A 130 -12.19 10.55 -2.67
C SER A 130 -12.16 10.19 -1.19
N ALA A 131 -11.31 9.23 -0.81
CA ALA A 131 -11.10 8.84 0.59
C ALA A 131 -10.65 10.00 1.50
N THR A 132 -10.09 11.08 0.92
CA THR A 132 -9.69 12.28 1.67
C THR A 132 -10.88 13.11 2.14
N THR A 133 -12.02 13.02 1.46
CA THR A 133 -13.21 13.85 1.65
C THR A 133 -14.48 13.05 1.94
N GLU A 134 -14.47 11.74 1.70
CA GLU A 134 -15.63 10.85 1.92
C GLU A 134 -16.15 10.94 3.36
N SER A 135 -17.44 10.74 3.51
CA SER A 135 -18.08 10.67 4.82
C SER A 135 -17.71 9.38 5.54
N ASP A 136 -17.26 9.48 6.78
CA ASP A 136 -17.29 8.29 7.62
C ASP A 136 -18.73 7.86 7.93
N LEU A 137 -18.84 6.68 8.56
CA LEU A 137 -20.13 6.13 8.94
C LEU A 137 -20.92 7.09 9.83
N GLU A 138 -20.29 7.72 10.82
CA GLU A 138 -20.99 8.63 11.75
C GLU A 138 -21.48 9.89 11.04
N GLU A 139 -20.66 10.47 10.15
CA GLU A 139 -21.05 11.59 9.30
C GLU A 139 -22.23 11.23 8.40
N THR A 140 -22.25 10.01 7.86
CA THR A 140 -23.37 9.50 7.06
C THR A 140 -24.63 9.36 7.91
N LEU A 141 -24.56 8.75 9.09
CA LEU A 141 -25.71 8.62 9.98
C LEU A 141 -26.26 10.00 10.40
N LYS A 142 -25.38 10.95 10.74
CA LYS A 142 -25.77 12.32 11.08
C LYS A 142 -26.43 13.04 9.90
N ARG A 143 -25.96 12.83 8.67
CA ARG A 143 -26.58 13.38 7.47
C ARG A 143 -27.97 12.79 7.23
N LEU A 144 -28.16 11.48 7.42
CA LEU A 144 -29.47 10.84 7.32
C LEU A 144 -30.47 11.43 8.32
N VAL A 145 -30.07 11.58 9.58
CA VAL A 145 -30.94 12.10 10.63
C VAL A 145 -31.17 13.60 10.49
N GLY A 146 -30.10 14.38 10.30
CA GLY A 146 -30.13 15.84 10.36
C GLY A 146 -30.53 16.55 9.05
N GLN A 147 -30.27 15.94 7.89
CA GLN A 147 -30.56 16.57 6.59
C GLN A 147 -31.66 15.87 5.81
N LEU A 148 -31.77 14.54 5.92
CA LEU A 148 -32.79 13.75 5.23
C LEU A 148 -34.00 13.40 6.13
N ASN A 149 -34.04 13.94 7.35
CA ASN A 149 -35.14 13.78 8.32
C ASN A 149 -35.51 12.30 8.58
N LYS A 150 -34.53 11.40 8.60
CA LYS A 150 -34.73 10.01 9.02
C LYS A 150 -34.67 9.90 10.53
N SER A 151 -35.57 9.14 11.12
CA SER A 151 -35.49 8.81 12.55
C SER A 151 -34.29 7.88 12.81
N PRO A 152 -33.63 7.98 13.98
CA PRO A 152 -32.58 7.04 14.36
C PRO A 152 -33.03 5.58 14.29
N GLU A 153 -34.30 5.31 14.61
CA GLU A 153 -34.92 3.97 14.58
C GLU A 153 -35.03 3.42 13.15
N GLU A 154 -35.44 4.25 12.18
CA GLU A 154 -35.46 3.86 10.75
C GLU A 154 -34.05 3.51 10.25
N VAL A 155 -33.05 4.29 10.65
CA VAL A 155 -31.65 4.06 10.26
C VAL A 155 -31.13 2.76 10.87
N PHE A 156 -31.44 2.50 12.14
CA PHE A 156 -31.07 1.26 12.81
C PHE A 156 -31.76 0.04 12.18
N ASP A 157 -33.04 0.16 11.83
CA ASP A 157 -33.77 -0.93 11.18
C ASP A 157 -33.27 -1.21 9.76
N ALA A 158 -32.92 -0.18 9.00
CA ALA A 158 -32.28 -0.33 7.70
C ALA A 158 -30.93 -1.06 7.81
N LEU A 159 -30.09 -0.69 8.79
CA LEU A 159 -28.79 -1.34 9.01
C LEU A 159 -28.93 -2.82 9.36
N LYS A 160 -29.91 -3.22 10.17
CA LYS A 160 -30.15 -4.64 10.51
C LYS A 160 -30.48 -5.50 9.28
N ASN A 161 -31.11 -4.89 8.26
CA ASN A 161 -31.56 -5.58 7.05
C ASN A 161 -30.63 -5.38 5.85
N GLN A 162 -29.54 -4.63 6.02
CA GLN A 162 -28.56 -4.40 4.97
C GLN A 162 -27.51 -5.51 4.94
N THR A 163 -27.15 -5.96 3.74
CA THR A 163 -26.01 -6.85 3.50
C THR A 163 -25.17 -6.33 2.35
N VAL A 164 -23.87 -6.22 2.58
CA VAL A 164 -22.86 -6.00 1.53
C VAL A 164 -22.10 -7.32 1.34
N ASP A 165 -22.21 -7.92 0.15
CA ASP A 165 -21.44 -9.12 -0.20
C ASP A 165 -20.25 -8.74 -1.10
N LEU A 166 -19.04 -9.05 -0.63
CA LEU A 166 -17.78 -8.81 -1.34
C LEU A 166 -17.29 -10.11 -1.96
N VAL A 167 -17.32 -10.19 -3.29
CA VAL A 167 -16.93 -11.39 -4.04
C VAL A 167 -15.45 -11.33 -4.41
N LEU A 168 -14.62 -12.23 -3.85
CA LEU A 168 -13.20 -12.33 -4.16
C LEU A 168 -12.95 -13.11 -5.46
N THR A 169 -12.24 -12.50 -6.38
CA THR A 169 -11.82 -13.08 -7.66
C THR A 169 -10.33 -13.41 -7.68
N ALA A 170 -9.91 -14.25 -8.63
CA ALA A 170 -8.48 -14.53 -8.83
C ALA A 170 -7.76 -13.30 -9.39
N HIS A 171 -6.51 -13.09 -8.99
CA HIS A 171 -5.69 -12.02 -9.55
C HIS A 171 -5.02 -12.51 -10.85
N PRO A 172 -5.21 -11.84 -12.00
CA PRO A 172 -4.84 -12.36 -13.32
C PRO A 172 -3.33 -12.58 -13.51
N THR A 173 -2.49 -11.85 -12.77
CA THR A 173 -1.03 -11.84 -12.99
C THR A 173 -0.19 -12.12 -11.75
N GLN A 174 -0.76 -12.12 -10.55
CA GLN A 174 0.01 -12.09 -9.29
C GLN A 174 -0.76 -12.75 -8.14
N SER A 175 -0.63 -14.07 -7.99
CA SER A 175 -0.94 -14.74 -6.72
C SER A 175 0.22 -14.51 -5.75
N VAL A 176 0.22 -13.35 -5.09
CA VAL A 176 1.21 -13.02 -4.05
C VAL A 176 1.14 -14.06 -2.94
N ARG A 177 2.28 -14.66 -2.60
CA ARG A 177 2.33 -15.68 -1.55
C ARG A 177 2.06 -15.04 -0.19
N ARG A 178 1.38 -15.78 0.70
CA ARG A 178 1.19 -15.37 2.10
C ARG A 178 2.49 -14.94 2.78
N SER A 179 3.59 -15.64 2.52
CA SER A 179 4.90 -15.30 3.07
C SER A 179 5.39 -13.91 2.66
N LEU A 180 5.07 -13.47 1.43
CA LEU A 180 5.43 -12.13 0.94
C LEU A 180 4.50 -11.07 1.54
N LEU A 181 3.20 -11.33 1.64
CA LEU A 181 2.25 -10.44 2.31
C LEU A 181 2.65 -10.17 3.77
N GLN A 182 3.14 -11.17 4.48
CA GLN A 182 3.64 -11.01 5.85
C GLN A 182 4.93 -10.18 5.92
N LYS A 183 5.82 -10.28 4.93
CA LYS A 183 7.02 -9.43 4.83
C LYS A 183 6.63 -7.98 4.56
N HIS A 184 5.73 -7.76 3.61
CA HIS A 184 5.17 -6.44 3.33
C HIS A 184 4.48 -5.82 4.54
N ALA A 185 3.72 -6.61 5.31
CA ALA A 185 3.14 -6.15 6.57
C ALA A 185 4.21 -5.68 7.57
N ARG A 186 5.29 -6.46 7.76
CA ARG A 186 6.39 -6.06 8.64
C ARG A 186 7.13 -4.82 8.14
N ILE A 187 7.34 -4.66 6.83
CA ILE A 187 7.91 -3.43 6.25
C ILE A 187 7.03 -2.22 6.58
N ARG A 188 5.70 -2.32 6.39
CA ARG A 188 4.76 -1.25 6.75
C ARG A 188 4.77 -0.91 8.24
N ASP A 189 4.83 -1.94 9.08
CA ASP A 189 4.87 -1.77 10.54
C ASP A 189 6.16 -1.06 10.98
N CYS A 190 7.31 -1.43 10.41
CA CYS A 190 8.59 -0.74 10.64
C CYS A 190 8.53 0.72 10.18
N LEU A 191 8.03 0.98 8.97
CA LEU A 191 7.92 2.33 8.42
C LEU A 191 6.99 3.22 9.25
N THR A 192 5.87 2.67 9.73
CA THR A 192 4.93 3.39 10.60
C THR A 192 5.60 3.74 11.94
N GLN A 193 6.34 2.81 12.55
CA GLN A 193 7.01 3.04 13.82
C GLN A 193 8.18 4.02 13.72
N LEU A 194 8.97 3.96 12.65
CA LEU A 194 10.09 4.88 12.39
C LEU A 194 9.65 6.34 12.28
N THR A 195 8.36 6.59 12.01
CA THR A 195 7.82 7.92 11.75
C THR A 195 7.01 8.46 12.92
N ALA A 196 6.99 7.72 14.04
CA ALA A 196 6.46 8.17 15.32
C ALA A 196 7.23 9.41 15.82
N LYS A 197 6.51 10.33 16.47
CA LYS A 197 7.05 11.64 16.87
C LYS A 197 8.19 11.57 17.91
N ASP A 198 8.18 10.55 18.76
CA ASP A 198 9.03 10.47 19.96
C ASP A 198 9.77 9.13 20.03
N ILE A 199 10.42 8.73 18.94
CA ILE A 199 11.22 7.50 18.88
C ILE A 199 12.62 7.73 19.49
N ILE A 200 13.05 6.82 20.37
CA ILE A 200 14.38 6.86 21.00
C ILE A 200 15.45 6.46 19.95
N PRO A 201 16.67 7.03 19.98
CA PRO A 201 17.70 6.69 18.98
C PRO A 201 18.00 5.20 18.84
N ASP A 202 18.06 4.47 19.96
CA ASP A 202 18.31 3.03 19.96
C ASP A 202 17.17 2.26 19.27
N ASP A 203 15.91 2.55 19.64
CA ASP A 203 14.73 1.97 18.99
C ASP A 203 14.70 2.26 17.48
N LYS A 204 15.10 3.47 17.09
CA LYS A 204 15.18 3.86 15.67
C LYS A 204 16.23 3.04 14.94
N GLN A 205 17.38 2.79 15.55
CA GLN A 205 18.41 1.95 14.96
C GLN A 205 17.92 0.50 14.81
N GLU A 206 17.33 -0.08 15.86
CA GLU A 206 16.80 -1.44 15.81
C GLU A 206 15.69 -1.61 14.75
N LEU A 207 14.81 -0.60 14.61
CA LEU A 207 13.76 -0.59 13.59
C LEU A 207 14.32 -0.41 12.17
N ASP A 208 15.38 0.37 11.99
CA ASP A 208 16.05 0.51 10.68
C ASP A 208 16.73 -0.81 10.27
N GLU A 209 17.41 -1.49 11.20
CA GLU A 209 17.98 -2.81 10.99
C GLU A 209 16.90 -3.87 10.69
N ALA A 210 15.76 -3.81 11.37
CA ALA A 210 14.62 -4.67 11.10
C ALA A 210 14.02 -4.42 9.70
N LEU A 211 13.89 -3.16 9.31
CA LEU A 211 13.40 -2.76 7.99
C LEU A 211 14.32 -3.31 6.88
N GLN A 212 15.64 -3.10 7.00
CA GLN A 212 16.62 -3.63 6.05
C GLN A 212 16.51 -5.16 5.91
N ARG A 213 16.38 -5.87 7.04
CA ARG A 213 16.25 -7.33 7.05
C ARG A 213 14.99 -7.81 6.33
N GLU A 214 13.86 -7.13 6.53
CA GLU A 214 12.61 -7.49 5.86
C GLU A 214 12.63 -7.16 4.36
N ILE A 215 13.21 -6.02 3.95
CA ILE A 215 13.42 -5.68 2.54
C ILE A 215 14.28 -6.74 1.87
N GLN A 216 15.42 -7.09 2.47
CA GLN A 216 16.31 -8.13 1.95
C GLN A 216 15.60 -9.48 1.86
N ALA A 217 14.80 -9.84 2.87
CA ALA A 217 14.04 -11.08 2.87
C ALA A 217 12.95 -11.09 1.78
N ALA A 218 12.33 -9.95 1.48
CA ALA A 218 11.37 -9.82 0.39
C ALA A 218 12.08 -9.99 -0.96
N PHE A 219 13.18 -9.26 -1.19
CA PHE A 219 13.96 -9.31 -2.42
C PHE A 219 14.50 -10.71 -2.74
N ARG A 220 15.00 -11.43 -1.72
CA ARG A 220 15.49 -12.81 -1.90
C ARG A 220 14.37 -13.85 -2.03
N THR A 221 13.11 -13.47 -1.82
CA THR A 221 11.96 -14.34 -2.07
C THR A 221 11.49 -14.17 -3.52
N ASP A 222 11.36 -15.27 -4.26
CA ASP A 222 10.83 -15.19 -5.62
C ASP A 222 9.35 -14.80 -5.62
N GLU A 223 9.05 -13.62 -6.16
CA GLU A 223 7.69 -13.11 -6.38
C GLU A 223 7.00 -13.88 -7.52
N ILE A 224 7.75 -14.10 -8.61
CA ILE A 224 7.27 -14.78 -9.81
C ILE A 224 7.39 -16.29 -9.59
N ARG A 225 6.26 -16.99 -9.71
CA ARG A 225 6.25 -18.44 -9.67
C ARG A 225 6.84 -18.98 -10.97
N ARG A 226 7.75 -19.96 -10.87
CA ARG A 226 8.30 -20.68 -12.03
C ARG A 226 7.23 -21.43 -12.83
N ASN A 227 6.15 -21.84 -12.17
CA ASN A 227 5.00 -22.49 -12.77
C ASN A 227 3.73 -21.67 -12.48
N PRO A 228 2.77 -21.63 -13.42
CA PRO A 228 1.46 -21.04 -13.17
C PRO A 228 0.81 -21.61 -11.90
N PRO A 229 0.13 -20.79 -11.08
CA PRO A 229 -0.59 -21.29 -9.92
C PRO A 229 -1.71 -22.24 -10.37
N THR A 230 -1.96 -23.27 -9.58
CA THR A 230 -3.19 -24.07 -9.74
C THR A 230 -4.39 -23.27 -9.21
N PRO A 231 -5.63 -23.56 -9.66
CA PRO A 231 -6.83 -22.93 -9.09
C PRO A 231 -6.91 -23.05 -7.55
N GLN A 232 -6.42 -24.17 -6.99
CA GLN A 232 -6.33 -24.37 -5.55
C GLN A 232 -5.31 -23.42 -4.89
N ASP A 233 -4.22 -23.08 -5.58
CA ASP A 233 -3.24 -22.13 -5.08
C ASP A 233 -3.76 -20.69 -5.12
N GLU A 234 -4.56 -20.33 -6.12
CA GLU A 234 -5.24 -19.04 -6.19
C GLU A 234 -6.22 -18.88 -5.04
N MET A 235 -7.06 -19.90 -4.80
CA MET A 235 -7.96 -19.92 -3.64
C MET A 235 -7.18 -19.73 -2.32
N ARG A 236 -6.09 -20.49 -2.11
CA ARG A 236 -5.25 -20.32 -0.91
C ARG A 236 -4.62 -18.93 -0.81
N GLY A 237 -4.24 -18.36 -1.97
CA GLY A 237 -3.72 -17.00 -2.09
C GLY A 237 -4.75 -15.97 -1.63
N GLY A 238 -5.97 -16.00 -2.19
CA GLY A 238 -7.03 -15.09 -1.80
C GLY A 238 -7.45 -15.23 -0.34
N MET A 239 -7.48 -16.46 0.19
CA MET A 239 -7.78 -16.71 1.61
C MET A 239 -6.74 -16.12 2.57
N SER A 240 -5.54 -15.79 2.11
CA SER A 240 -4.52 -15.19 2.98
C SER A 240 -4.95 -13.81 3.52
N TYR A 241 -5.68 -13.00 2.75
CA TYR A 241 -6.22 -11.72 3.22
C TYR A 241 -7.19 -11.86 4.39
N PHE A 242 -7.94 -12.97 4.46
CA PHE A 242 -8.78 -13.24 5.62
C PHE A 242 -7.99 -13.39 6.90
N HIS A 243 -6.93 -14.20 6.83
CA HIS A 243 -6.12 -14.50 7.99
C HIS A 243 -5.30 -13.28 8.44
N GLU A 244 -4.81 -12.48 7.50
CA GLU A 244 -3.94 -11.35 7.81
C GLU A 244 -4.72 -10.08 8.21
N THR A 245 -5.85 -9.75 7.56
CA THR A 245 -6.55 -8.46 7.78
C THR A 245 -8.05 -8.59 8.07
N ILE A 246 -8.82 -9.28 7.23
CA ILE A 246 -10.30 -9.22 7.26
C ILE A 246 -10.87 -9.80 8.55
N TRP A 247 -10.31 -10.92 9.05
CA TRP A 247 -10.80 -11.59 10.25
C TRP A 247 -10.83 -10.68 11.49
N LYS A 248 -9.82 -9.81 11.63
CA LYS A 248 -9.77 -8.81 12.71
C LYS A 248 -10.46 -7.50 12.32
N GLY A 249 -10.49 -7.18 11.02
CA GLY A 249 -11.07 -5.96 10.46
C GLY A 249 -12.59 -5.89 10.62
N VAL A 250 -13.32 -6.97 10.30
CA VAL A 250 -14.80 -6.99 10.36
C VAL A 250 -15.32 -6.69 11.78
N PRO A 251 -14.88 -7.38 12.86
CA PRO A 251 -15.32 -7.05 14.21
C PRO A 251 -14.90 -5.66 14.69
N LYS A 252 -13.80 -5.10 14.16
CA LYS A 252 -13.37 -3.72 14.46
C LYS A 252 -14.29 -2.69 13.79
N PHE A 253 -14.69 -2.94 12.55
CA PHE A 253 -15.64 -2.11 11.82
C PHE A 253 -17.04 -2.17 12.47
N LEU A 254 -17.56 -3.36 12.79
CA LEU A 254 -18.87 -3.49 13.46
C LEU A 254 -18.90 -2.76 14.81
N ARG A 255 -17.79 -2.77 15.58
CA ARG A 255 -17.67 -1.93 16.78
C ARG A 255 -17.72 -0.43 16.49
N ARG A 256 -17.23 0.02 15.33
CA ARG A 256 -17.38 1.42 14.89
C ARG A 256 -18.85 1.74 14.56
N VAL A 257 -19.59 0.79 13.99
CA VAL A 257 -21.04 0.92 13.75
C VAL A 257 -21.78 1.15 15.06
N ASP A 258 -21.52 0.33 16.09
CA ASP A 258 -22.13 0.50 17.41
C ASP A 258 -21.86 1.89 18.01
N THR A 259 -20.63 2.39 17.89
CA THR A 259 -20.26 3.74 18.38
C THR A 259 -21.01 4.83 17.61
N ALA A 260 -21.11 4.72 16.28
CA ALA A 260 -21.81 5.69 15.44
C ALA A 260 -23.32 5.71 15.74
N LEU A 261 -23.94 4.54 15.96
CA LEU A 261 -25.34 4.40 16.38
C LEU A 261 -25.61 5.08 17.72
N LYS A 262 -24.72 4.88 18.70
CA LYS A 262 -24.83 5.55 20.00
C LYS A 262 -24.79 7.07 19.89
N ASN A 263 -23.97 7.60 18.97
CA ASN A 263 -23.83 9.03 18.74
C ASN A 263 -25.06 9.69 18.08
N ILE A 264 -25.96 8.90 17.48
CA ILE A 264 -27.26 9.38 16.97
C ILE A 264 -28.45 9.05 17.90
N GLY A 265 -28.19 8.51 19.10
CA GLY A 265 -29.20 8.25 20.12
C GLY A 265 -29.66 6.79 20.26
N ILE A 266 -29.12 5.86 19.47
CA ILE A 266 -29.45 4.43 19.57
C ILE A 266 -28.54 3.76 20.61
N ASN A 267 -29.12 3.34 21.74
CA ASN A 267 -28.37 2.69 22.83
C ASN A 267 -28.19 1.17 22.65
N GLU A 268 -28.72 0.62 21.57
CA GLU A 268 -28.58 -0.80 21.20
C GLU A 268 -27.38 -1.01 20.28
N ARG A 269 -26.78 -2.21 20.36
CA ARG A 269 -25.76 -2.65 19.41
C ARG A 269 -26.42 -3.29 18.20
N VAL A 270 -25.71 -3.32 17.07
CA VAL A 270 -26.14 -4.16 15.94
C VAL A 270 -26.20 -5.62 16.42
N PRO A 271 -27.31 -6.35 16.16
CA PRO A 271 -27.41 -7.76 16.51
C PRO A 271 -26.21 -8.54 15.95
N TYR A 272 -25.56 -9.35 16.77
CA TYR A 272 -24.34 -10.08 16.37
C TYR A 272 -24.57 -11.09 15.24
N ASN A 273 -25.84 -11.46 14.99
CA ASN A 273 -26.28 -12.36 13.94
C ASN A 273 -26.75 -11.63 12.67
N ALA A 274 -26.70 -10.29 12.63
CA ALA A 274 -27.02 -9.52 11.42
C ALA A 274 -25.87 -9.62 10.40
N PRO A 275 -26.12 -10.11 9.17
CA PRO A 275 -25.07 -10.31 8.17
C PRO A 275 -24.77 -9.01 7.40
N LEU A 276 -24.27 -7.98 8.09
CA LEU A 276 -23.96 -6.68 7.48
C LEU A 276 -22.91 -6.78 6.36
N ILE A 277 -21.90 -7.63 6.55
CA ILE A 277 -20.82 -7.85 5.60
C ILE A 277 -20.67 -9.35 5.41
N GLN A 278 -20.74 -9.78 4.16
CA GLN A 278 -20.47 -11.15 3.72
C GLN A 278 -19.35 -11.15 2.69
N PHE A 279 -18.76 -12.34 2.53
CA PHE A 279 -17.74 -12.55 1.52
C PHE A 279 -18.03 -13.84 0.78
N SER A 280 -17.95 -13.75 -0.53
CA SER A 280 -18.10 -14.84 -1.48
C SER A 280 -16.81 -15.00 -2.30
N SER A 281 -16.68 -16.06 -3.08
CA SER A 281 -15.50 -16.23 -3.93
C SER A 281 -15.83 -16.91 -5.25
N TRP A 282 -15.15 -16.46 -6.31
CA TRP A 282 -15.13 -17.09 -7.63
C TRP A 282 -13.90 -17.98 -7.86
N MET A 283 -12.90 -17.93 -6.98
CA MET A 283 -11.68 -18.73 -7.11
C MET A 283 -12.01 -20.22 -7.03
N GLY A 284 -11.83 -20.94 -8.14
CA GLY A 284 -12.16 -22.36 -8.28
C GLY A 284 -13.64 -22.66 -8.53
N GLY A 285 -14.50 -21.65 -8.57
CA GLY A 285 -15.92 -21.76 -8.93
C GLY A 285 -16.22 -21.24 -10.34
N ASP A 286 -15.54 -20.17 -10.75
CA ASP A 286 -15.63 -19.62 -12.09
C ASP A 286 -14.95 -20.56 -13.10
N ARG A 287 -15.66 -20.84 -14.19
CA ARG A 287 -15.26 -21.73 -15.28
C ARG A 287 -15.50 -21.10 -16.64
N ASP A 288 -15.86 -19.82 -16.67
CA ASP A 288 -15.94 -19.07 -17.92
C ASP A 288 -14.51 -18.86 -18.46
N GLY A 289 -14.36 -18.97 -19.79
CA GLY A 289 -13.08 -19.21 -20.49
C GLY A 289 -12.28 -17.96 -20.82
#